data_AF-A0A257GX58-F1
#
_entry.id   AF-A0A257GX58-F1
#
_cell.length_a   1.000
_cell.length_b   1.000
_cell.length_c   1.000
_cell.angle_alpha   90.00
_cell.angle_beta   90.00
_cell.angle_gamma   90.00
#
_symmetry.space_group_name_H-M   'P 1'
#
loop_
_entity.id
_entity.type
_entity.pdbx_description
1 polymer ?
#
loop_
_entity_poly.entity_id
_entity_poly.type
_entity_poly.pdbx_seq_one_letter_code
_entity_poly.pdbx_strand_id
1 'polypeptide(L)'
;KPVIAAVSGFALGGGCELAMMCDFIIAADNAKFGQPEIKLGIIPGAGGTQRLPRAVGKSKAMDLALTGRMMDATEAERAGLVSRVVPLDKLMEETLGAALMICSFSQVATMAAKESVNRAFEGTLADGIMFERRLFHALFATDDQKEGMDAFVNKRKAEFTHR
;
A
#
# COMPACT_ATOMS: atom_id res chain seq x y z
N LYS A 1 10.54 0.56 6.42
CA LYS A 1 10.67 1.07 5.03
C LYS A 1 9.37 0.79 4.28
N PRO A 2 9.02 1.55 3.22
CA PRO A 2 7.91 1.21 2.34
C PRO A 2 8.12 -0.12 1.63
N VAL A 3 7.01 -0.80 1.32
CA VAL A 3 6.93 -2.13 0.72
C VAL A 3 5.86 -2.10 -0.36
N ILE A 4 6.24 -2.50 -1.58
CA ILE A 4 5.35 -2.57 -2.75
C ILE A 4 5.17 -4.03 -3.13
N ALA A 5 3.93 -4.47 -3.32
CA ALA A 5 3.64 -5.76 -3.93
C ALA A 5 3.48 -5.59 -5.45
N ALA A 6 4.34 -6.26 -6.21
CA ALA A 6 4.17 -6.48 -7.65
C ALA A 6 3.48 -7.82 -7.87
N VAL A 7 2.23 -7.82 -8.34
CA VAL A 7 1.42 -9.04 -8.44
C VAL A 7 1.12 -9.36 -9.90
N SER A 8 1.57 -10.51 -10.37
CA SER A 8 1.18 -11.11 -11.66
C SER A 8 0.58 -12.50 -11.46
N GLY A 9 -0.39 -12.88 -12.28
CA GLY A 9 -1.04 -14.19 -12.17
C GLY A 9 -1.78 -14.35 -10.83
N PHE A 10 -1.63 -15.51 -10.18
CA PHE A 10 -2.44 -15.86 -9.02
C PHE A 10 -1.89 -15.33 -7.69
N ALA A 11 -2.67 -14.48 -7.02
CA ALA A 11 -2.53 -14.14 -5.61
C ALA A 11 -3.77 -14.64 -4.85
N LEU A 12 -3.74 -15.91 -4.45
CA LEU A 12 -4.87 -16.59 -3.83
C LEU A 12 -4.56 -16.94 -2.37
N GLY A 13 -5.57 -16.76 -1.53
CA GLY A 13 -5.49 -17.08 -0.11
C GLY A 13 -4.35 -16.33 0.58
N GLY A 14 -3.44 -17.08 1.23
CA GLY A 14 -2.22 -16.53 1.81
C GLY A 14 -1.39 -15.63 0.88
N GLY A 15 -1.39 -15.86 -0.44
CA GLY A 15 -0.74 -14.97 -1.41
C GLY A 15 -1.45 -13.62 -1.57
N CYS A 16 -2.78 -13.62 -1.54
CA CYS A 16 -3.59 -12.39 -1.49
C CYS A 16 -3.37 -11.65 -0.18
N GLU A 17 -3.33 -12.38 0.94
CA GLU A 17 -3.09 -11.80 2.26
C GLU A 17 -1.70 -11.16 2.37
N LEU A 18 -0.67 -11.82 1.83
CA LEU A 18 0.68 -11.26 1.75
C LEU A 18 0.73 -9.97 0.92
N ALA A 19 0.06 -9.95 -0.23
CA ALA A 19 -0.03 -8.73 -1.05
C ALA A 19 -0.68 -7.58 -0.27
N MET A 20 -1.75 -7.83 0.47
CA MET A 20 -2.43 -6.83 1.31
C MET A 20 -1.61 -6.38 2.54
N MET A 21 -0.51 -7.06 2.90
CA MET A 21 0.39 -6.59 3.96
C MET A 21 1.36 -5.51 3.47
N CYS A 22 1.56 -5.39 2.16
CA CYS A 22 2.37 -4.32 1.58
C CYS A 22 1.66 -2.97 1.69
N ASP A 23 2.40 -1.86 1.58
CA ASP A 23 1.80 -0.53 1.69
C ASP A 23 0.90 -0.20 0.50
N PHE A 24 1.24 -0.73 -0.67
CA PHE A 24 0.38 -0.72 -1.84
C PHE A 24 0.73 -1.83 -2.83
N ILE A 25 -0.22 -2.11 -3.74
CA ILE A 25 -0.12 -3.18 -4.74
C ILE A 25 -0.17 -2.56 -6.14
N ILE A 26 0.78 -2.94 -7.00
CA ILE A 26 0.70 -2.77 -8.45
C ILE A 26 0.46 -4.14 -9.06
N ALA A 27 -0.61 -4.28 -9.83
CA ALA A 27 -1.02 -5.55 -10.43
C ALA A 27 -0.80 -5.56 -11.94
N ALA A 28 -0.39 -6.70 -12.48
CA ALA A 28 -0.49 -6.96 -13.91
C ALA A 28 -1.96 -7.15 -14.31
N ASP A 29 -2.30 -6.82 -15.55
CA ASP A 29 -3.60 -7.08 -16.16
C ASP A 29 -4.06 -8.56 -16.08
N ASN A 30 -3.11 -9.50 -16.03
CA ASN A 30 -3.37 -10.92 -15.87
C ASN A 30 -3.57 -11.38 -14.41
N ALA A 31 -3.49 -10.48 -13.43
CA ALA A 31 -3.58 -10.85 -12.02
C ALA A 31 -4.98 -11.33 -11.62
N LYS A 32 -5.03 -12.31 -10.72
CA LYS A 32 -6.23 -12.90 -10.12
C LYS A 32 -6.08 -12.96 -8.60
N PHE A 33 -7.00 -12.33 -7.89
CA PHE A 33 -7.07 -12.26 -6.43
C PHE A 33 -8.22 -13.12 -5.89
N GLY A 34 -8.11 -13.60 -4.66
CA GLY A 34 -9.22 -14.32 -4.01
C GLY A 34 -8.87 -14.89 -2.65
N GLN A 35 -9.89 -15.35 -1.92
CA GLN A 35 -9.79 -16.01 -0.61
C GLN A 35 -10.51 -17.38 -0.66
N PRO A 36 -9.91 -18.40 -1.32
CA PRO A 36 -10.56 -19.68 -1.57
C PRO A 36 -10.49 -20.67 -0.39
N GLU A 37 -9.96 -20.28 0.77
CA GLU A 37 -9.81 -21.09 1.98
C GLU A 37 -11.09 -21.83 2.38
N ILE A 38 -12.25 -21.24 2.11
CA ILE A 38 -13.56 -21.85 2.41
C ILE A 38 -13.75 -23.20 1.71
N LYS A 39 -13.13 -23.40 0.53
CA LYS A 39 -13.14 -24.67 -0.21
C LYS A 39 -12.36 -25.77 0.50
N LEU A 40 -11.49 -25.40 1.44
CA LEU A 40 -10.74 -26.30 2.30
C LEU A 40 -11.37 -26.42 3.71
N GLY A 41 -12.54 -25.81 3.94
CA GLY A 41 -13.22 -25.83 5.23
C GLY A 41 -12.60 -24.92 6.29
N ILE A 42 -11.78 -23.96 5.89
CA ILE A 42 -11.13 -22.98 6.79
C ILE A 42 -11.37 -21.55 6.31
N ILE A 43 -10.88 -20.56 7.07
CA ILE A 43 -10.98 -19.14 6.74
C ILE A 43 -9.58 -18.55 6.48
N PRO A 44 -9.48 -17.36 5.87
CA PRO A 44 -8.21 -16.65 5.76
C PRO A 44 -7.57 -16.43 7.13
N GLY A 45 -6.29 -16.82 7.27
CA GLY A 45 -5.58 -16.89 8.54
C GLY A 45 -4.46 -15.86 8.71
N ALA A 46 -4.05 -15.18 7.64
CA ALA A 46 -3.01 -14.15 7.66
C ALA A 46 -3.58 -12.72 7.61
N GLY A 47 -4.85 -12.56 7.99
CA GLY A 47 -5.53 -11.27 8.14
C GLY A 47 -6.42 -10.86 6.96
N GLY A 48 -6.72 -11.76 6.03
CA GLY A 48 -7.61 -11.54 4.90
C GLY A 48 -9.03 -11.13 5.32
N THR A 49 -9.53 -11.70 6.42
CA THR A 49 -10.83 -11.30 7.01
C THR A 49 -10.85 -9.89 7.59
N GLN A 50 -9.68 -9.23 7.72
CA GLN A 50 -9.55 -7.89 8.27
C GLN A 50 -9.16 -6.86 7.21
N ARG A 51 -8.14 -7.17 6.40
CA ARG A 51 -7.61 -6.24 5.38
C ARG A 51 -8.53 -6.14 4.16
N LEU A 52 -9.05 -7.26 3.68
CA LEU A 52 -9.93 -7.27 2.50
C LEU A 52 -11.18 -6.39 2.66
N PRO A 53 -11.99 -6.50 3.75
CA PRO A 53 -13.16 -5.63 3.90
C PRO A 53 -12.82 -4.15 4.11
N ARG A 54 -11.61 -3.82 4.60
CA ARG A 54 -11.13 -2.43 4.69
C ARG A 54 -10.72 -1.87 3.33
N ALA A 55 -10.27 -2.72 2.41
CA ALA A 55 -9.94 -2.32 1.05
C ALA A 55 -11.18 -2.23 0.15
N VAL A 56 -11.99 -3.30 0.10
CA VAL A 56 -13.05 -3.46 -0.92
C VAL A 56 -14.48 -3.33 -0.39
N GLY A 57 -14.64 -3.04 0.90
CA GLY A 57 -15.93 -3.01 1.56
C GLY A 57 -16.50 -4.40 1.92
N LYS A 58 -17.48 -4.40 2.83
CA LYS A 58 -18.03 -5.63 3.42
C LYS A 58 -18.63 -6.60 2.41
N SER A 59 -19.48 -6.12 1.50
CA SER A 59 -20.25 -6.98 0.60
C SER A 59 -19.33 -7.77 -0.34
N LYS A 60 -18.35 -7.10 -0.94
CA LYS A 60 -17.39 -7.71 -1.87
C LYS A 60 -16.41 -8.64 -1.16
N ALA A 61 -15.95 -8.27 0.04
CA ALA A 61 -15.11 -9.16 0.85
C ALA A 61 -15.83 -10.45 1.24
N MET A 62 -17.12 -10.37 1.61
CA MET A 62 -17.94 -11.55 1.92
C MET A 62 -18.18 -12.43 0.70
N ASP A 63 -18.49 -11.82 -0.44
CA ASP A 63 -18.64 -12.54 -1.71
C ASP A 63 -17.37 -13.34 -2.04
N LEU A 64 -16.19 -12.73 -1.97
CA LEU A 64 -14.92 -13.42 -2.18
C LEU A 64 -14.65 -14.54 -1.17
N ALA A 65 -14.82 -14.26 0.12
CA ALA A 65 -14.47 -15.20 1.20
C ALA A 65 -15.46 -16.36 1.34
N LEU A 66 -16.75 -16.15 1.07
CA LEU A 66 -17.79 -17.18 1.24
C LEU A 66 -18.01 -18.00 -0.02
N THR A 67 -17.81 -17.43 -1.22
CA THR A 67 -17.93 -18.19 -2.48
C THR A 67 -16.60 -18.77 -2.96
N GLY A 68 -15.47 -18.20 -2.50
CA GLY A 68 -14.14 -18.53 -3.00
C GLY A 68 -13.97 -18.21 -4.49
N ARG A 69 -14.77 -17.29 -5.05
CA ARG A 69 -14.58 -16.79 -6.42
C ARG A 69 -13.30 -15.97 -6.51
N MET A 70 -12.81 -15.82 -7.74
CA MET A 70 -11.68 -14.94 -8.04
C MET A 70 -12.16 -13.56 -8.49
N MET A 71 -11.29 -12.57 -8.28
CA MET A 71 -11.40 -11.18 -8.70
C MET A 71 -10.26 -10.90 -9.69
N ASP A 72 -10.58 -10.30 -10.84
CA ASP A 72 -9.55 -9.89 -11.80
C ASP A 72 -8.93 -8.53 -11.43
N ALA A 73 -7.80 -8.20 -12.08
CA ALA A 73 -7.07 -6.96 -11.83
C ALA A 73 -7.94 -5.70 -11.99
N THR A 74 -8.87 -5.68 -12.95
CA THR A 74 -9.69 -4.49 -13.22
C THR A 74 -10.80 -4.32 -12.18
N GLU A 75 -11.39 -5.41 -11.70
CA GLU A 75 -12.27 -5.37 -10.53
C GLU A 75 -11.48 -4.97 -9.27
N ALA A 76 -10.28 -5.50 -9.09
CA ALA A 76 -9.44 -5.23 -7.92
C ALA A 76 -9.09 -3.74 -7.80
N GLU A 77 -8.77 -3.06 -8.90
CA GLU A 77 -8.45 -1.63 -8.92
C GLU A 77 -9.69 -0.79 -8.60
N ARG A 78 -10.80 -1.04 -9.32
CA ARG A 78 -12.06 -0.31 -9.08
C ARG A 78 -12.62 -0.52 -7.68
N ALA A 79 -12.32 -1.64 -7.05
CA ALA A 79 -12.72 -1.96 -5.69
C ALA A 79 -11.77 -1.38 -4.62
N GLY A 80 -10.59 -0.86 -5.00
CA GLY A 80 -9.61 -0.32 -4.05
C GLY A 80 -8.65 -1.36 -3.45
N LEU A 81 -8.62 -2.60 -3.95
CA LEU A 81 -7.67 -3.63 -3.50
C LEU A 81 -6.26 -3.34 -4.01
N VAL A 82 -6.12 -2.87 -5.24
CA VAL A 82 -4.83 -2.54 -5.86
C VAL A 82 -4.79 -1.08 -6.27
N SER A 83 -3.61 -0.47 -6.24
CA SER A 83 -3.45 0.95 -6.54
C SER A 83 -3.34 1.25 -8.02
N ARG A 84 -2.79 0.31 -8.81
CA ARG A 84 -2.61 0.45 -10.26
C ARG A 84 -2.69 -0.92 -10.94
N VAL A 85 -3.18 -0.92 -12.16
CA VAL A 85 -3.09 -2.06 -13.09
C VAL A 85 -2.24 -1.65 -14.27
N VAL A 86 -1.28 -2.49 -14.65
CA VAL A 86 -0.36 -2.25 -15.75
C VAL A 86 -0.26 -3.50 -16.63
N PRO A 87 0.18 -3.39 -17.90
CA PRO A 87 0.46 -4.56 -18.72
C PRO A 87 1.46 -5.50 -18.04
N LEU A 88 1.28 -6.82 -18.20
CA LEU A 88 2.15 -7.83 -17.58
C LEU A 88 3.64 -7.60 -17.84
N ASP A 89 4.00 -7.27 -19.08
CA ASP A 89 5.39 -7.01 -19.49
C ASP A 89 5.98 -5.72 -18.91
N LYS A 90 5.14 -4.84 -18.36
CA LYS A 90 5.52 -3.59 -17.70
C LYS A 90 5.51 -3.65 -16.17
N LEU A 91 5.00 -4.73 -15.57
CA LEU A 91 4.82 -4.83 -14.12
C LEU A 91 6.08 -4.49 -13.32
N MET A 92 7.22 -5.11 -13.67
CA MET A 92 8.47 -4.91 -12.93
C MET A 92 9.07 -3.53 -13.18
N GLU A 93 8.97 -3.01 -14.41
CA GLU A 93 9.45 -1.66 -14.75
C GLU A 93 8.71 -0.60 -13.91
N GLU A 94 7.38 -0.67 -13.88
CA GLU A 94 6.52 0.26 -13.14
C GLU A 94 6.73 0.16 -11.62
N THR A 95 6.85 -1.08 -11.11
CA THR A 95 7.07 -1.31 -9.66
C THR A 95 8.43 -0.78 -9.23
N LEU A 96 9.51 -1.11 -9.98
CA LEU A 96 10.85 -0.62 -9.65
C LEU A 96 10.95 0.89 -9.84
N GLY A 97 10.28 1.46 -10.84
CA GLY A 97 10.18 2.92 -11.01
C GLY A 97 9.56 3.59 -9.79
N ALA A 98 8.46 3.05 -9.27
CA ALA A 98 7.84 3.55 -8.03
C ALA A 98 8.77 3.40 -6.81
N ALA A 99 9.46 2.26 -6.69
CA ALA A 99 10.42 2.02 -5.60
C ALA A 99 11.61 3.01 -5.65
N LEU A 100 12.19 3.22 -6.83
CA LEU A 100 13.29 4.17 -7.04
C LEU A 100 12.85 5.60 -6.73
N MET A 101 11.63 5.97 -7.11
CA MET A 101 11.07 7.26 -6.77
C MET A 101 10.99 7.45 -5.25
N ILE A 102 10.45 6.47 -4.53
CA ILE A 102 10.39 6.47 -3.06
C ILE A 102 11.79 6.57 -2.45
N CYS A 103 12.76 5.81 -2.96
CA CYS A 103 14.15 5.85 -2.49
C CYS A 103 14.84 7.19 -2.71
N SER A 104 14.36 8.03 -3.63
CA SER A 104 14.91 9.36 -3.88
C SER A 104 14.41 10.44 -2.92
N PHE A 105 13.42 10.13 -2.09
CA PHE A 105 12.88 11.05 -1.08
C PHE A 105 13.58 10.88 0.27
N SER A 106 13.34 11.83 1.19
CA SER A 106 13.76 11.70 2.58
C SER A 106 13.23 10.40 3.19
N GLN A 107 14.13 9.56 3.70
CA GLN A 107 13.75 8.32 4.38
C GLN A 107 12.90 8.61 5.63
N VAL A 108 13.23 9.67 6.38
CA VAL A 108 12.51 10.05 7.61
C VAL A 108 11.09 10.49 7.26
N ALA A 109 10.92 11.37 6.27
CA ALA A 109 9.60 11.82 5.83
C ALA A 109 8.77 10.67 5.25
N THR A 110 9.38 9.80 4.46
CA THR A 110 8.72 8.64 3.86
C THR A 110 8.22 7.64 4.92
N MET A 111 9.03 7.38 5.95
CA MET A 111 8.61 6.56 7.09
C MET A 111 7.48 7.20 7.87
N ALA A 112 7.55 8.51 8.10
CA ALA A 112 6.50 9.26 8.80
C ALA A 112 5.16 9.24 8.05
N ALA A 113 5.19 9.37 6.72
CA ALA A 113 4.01 9.25 5.87
C ALA A 113 3.37 7.85 5.98
N LYS A 114 4.18 6.79 5.86
CA LYS A 114 3.71 5.40 6.02
C LYS A 114 3.07 5.18 7.39
N GLU A 115 3.72 5.63 8.46
CA GLU A 115 3.23 5.46 9.83
C GLU A 115 1.89 6.19 10.05
N SER A 116 1.77 7.41 9.52
CA SER A 116 0.56 8.22 9.64
C SER A 116 -0.62 7.62 8.87
N VAL A 117 -0.39 7.11 7.65
CA VAL A 117 -1.42 6.42 6.86
C VAL A 117 -1.88 5.14 7.57
N ASN A 118 -0.96 4.34 8.10
CA ASN A 118 -1.32 3.12 8.84
C ASN A 118 -2.16 3.42 10.08
N ARG A 119 -1.91 4.55 10.76
CA ARG A 119 -2.68 4.95 11.95
C ARG A 119 -4.18 5.14 11.68
N ALA A 120 -4.57 5.43 10.43
CA ALA A 120 -5.96 5.59 10.04
C ALA A 120 -6.82 4.33 10.26
N PHE A 121 -6.20 3.15 10.39
CA PHE A 121 -6.90 1.88 10.60
C PHE A 121 -6.91 1.41 12.07
N GLU A 122 -6.31 2.19 12.98
CA GLU A 122 -5.98 1.76 14.35
C GLU A 122 -6.61 2.64 15.44
N GLY A 123 -7.51 3.56 15.08
CA GLY A 123 -8.12 4.50 16.01
C GLY A 123 -9.18 5.39 15.38
N THR A 124 -9.54 6.46 16.08
CA THR A 124 -10.47 7.46 15.56
C THR A 124 -9.75 8.42 14.60
N LEU A 125 -10.52 9.10 13.75
CA LEU A 125 -9.99 10.16 12.89
C LEU A 125 -9.28 11.26 13.72
N ALA A 126 -9.84 11.64 14.86
CA ALA A 126 -9.26 12.66 15.73
C ALA A 126 -7.88 12.24 16.27
N ASP A 127 -7.74 10.96 16.68
CA ASP A 127 -6.46 10.42 17.13
C ASP A 127 -5.43 10.38 16.00
N GLY A 128 -5.85 9.97 14.79
CA GLY A 128 -4.99 9.95 13.60
C GLY A 128 -4.47 11.35 13.23
N ILE A 129 -5.35 12.35 13.21
CA ILE A 129 -4.98 13.75 12.93
C ILE A 129 -4.08 14.33 14.03
N MET A 130 -4.29 13.95 15.30
CA MET A 130 -3.39 14.36 16.38
C MET A 130 -2.00 13.74 16.22
N PHE A 131 -1.95 12.46 15.86
CA PHE A 131 -0.72 11.72 15.62
C PHE A 131 0.08 12.33 14.46
N GLU A 132 -0.54 12.49 13.27
CA GLU A 132 0.14 13.01 12.09
C GLU A 132 0.69 14.42 12.34
N ARG A 133 -0.06 15.28 13.06
CA ARG A 133 0.37 16.65 13.37
C ARG A 133 1.62 16.67 14.22
N ARG A 134 1.71 15.77 15.21
CA ARG A 134 2.90 15.66 16.08
C ARG A 134 4.10 15.16 15.30
N LEU A 135 3.90 14.15 14.45
CA LEU A 135 4.96 13.62 13.61
C LEU A 135 5.44 14.66 12.59
N PHE A 136 4.52 15.39 11.97
CA PHE A 136 4.82 16.49 11.06
C PHE A 136 5.62 17.61 11.74
N HIS A 137 5.24 18.04 12.96
CA HIS A 137 6.02 19.03 13.70
C HIS A 137 7.45 18.55 13.98
N ALA A 138 7.64 17.27 14.30
CA ALA A 138 8.96 16.70 14.55
C ALA A 138 9.86 16.72 13.30
N LEU A 139 9.28 16.59 12.09
CA LEU A 139 10.05 16.66 10.84
C LEU A 139 10.76 18.01 10.66
N PHE A 140 10.27 19.11 11.23
CA PHE A 140 10.95 20.41 11.16
C PHE A 140 12.30 20.46 11.90
N ALA A 141 12.62 19.44 12.71
CA ALA A 141 13.92 19.31 13.33
C ALA A 141 14.95 18.59 12.44
N THR A 142 14.53 17.94 11.35
CA THR A 142 15.40 17.13 10.47
C THR A 142 16.21 17.98 9.50
N ASP A 143 17.36 17.47 9.05
CA ASP A 143 18.17 18.13 8.03
C ASP A 143 17.47 18.07 6.67
N ASP A 144 16.84 16.92 6.37
CA ASP A 144 16.11 16.70 5.13
C ASP A 144 14.94 17.69 4.94
N GLN A 145 14.26 18.10 6.01
CA GLN A 145 13.20 19.11 5.91
C GLN A 145 13.76 20.47 5.48
N LYS A 146 14.88 20.90 6.06
CA LYS A 146 15.53 22.17 5.74
C LYS A 146 16.02 22.17 4.29
N GLU A 147 16.70 21.09 3.89
CA GLU A 147 17.18 20.89 2.52
C GLU A 147 16.03 20.87 1.51
N GLY A 148 14.96 20.12 1.79
CA GLY A 148 13.80 20.03 0.90
C GLY A 148 13.12 21.38 0.68
N MET A 149 12.96 22.19 1.73
CA MET A 149 12.40 23.53 1.60
C MET A 149 13.35 24.49 0.88
N ASP A 150 14.64 24.48 1.20
CA ASP A 150 15.63 25.32 0.51
C ASP A 150 15.71 24.99 -0.98
N ALA A 151 15.79 23.70 -1.33
CA ALA A 151 15.85 23.24 -2.70
C ALA A 151 14.62 23.67 -3.51
N PHE A 152 13.43 23.61 -2.90
CA PHE A 152 12.19 24.07 -3.51
C PHE A 152 12.21 25.58 -3.79
N VAL A 153 12.58 26.39 -2.80
CA VAL A 153 12.66 27.86 -2.94
C VAL A 153 13.68 28.25 -4.01
N ASN A 154 14.83 27.56 -4.04
CA ASN A 154 15.92 27.81 -4.98
C ASN A 154 15.78 27.06 -6.32
N LYS A 155 14.65 26.37 -6.56
CA LYS A 155 14.36 25.63 -7.81
C LYS A 155 15.47 24.66 -8.24
N ARG A 156 16.07 23.98 -7.27
CA ARG A 156 17.09 22.95 -7.48
C ARG A 156 16.57 21.59 -7.00
N LYS A 157 17.27 20.53 -7.39
CA LYS A 157 17.00 19.19 -6.85
C LYS A 157 17.46 19.12 -5.40
N ALA A 158 16.65 18.51 -4.53
CA ALA A 158 17.01 18.27 -3.14
C ALA A 158 17.98 17.08 -3.01
N GLU A 159 18.96 17.20 -2.12
CA GLU A 159 19.92 16.15 -1.77
C GLU A 159 19.72 15.68 -0.33
N PHE A 160 18.84 14.70 -0.14
CA PHE A 160 18.52 14.19 1.19
C PHE A 160 19.65 13.33 1.78
N THR A 161 19.93 13.53 3.06
CA THR A 161 20.93 12.79 3.84
C THR A 161 20.31 11.81 4.83
N HIS A 162 18.97 11.72 4.85
CA HIS A 162 18.19 10.74 5.60
C HIS A 162 18.28 10.89 7.13
N ARG A 163 18.35 12.14 7.59
CA ARG A 163 18.41 12.52 9.01
C ARG A 163 17.70 13.85 9.28
#